data_AF-A0A934S1Q1-F1
#
_entry.id   AF-A0A934S1Q1-F1
#
_cell.length_a   1.000
_cell.length_b   1.000
_cell.length_c   1.000
_cell.angle_alpha   90.00
_cell.angle_beta   90.00
_cell.angle_gamma   90.00
#
_symmetry.space_group_name_H-M   'P 1'
#
loop_
_entity.id
_entity.type
_entity.pdbx_description
1 polymer ?
#
loop_
_entity_poly.entity_id
_entity_poly.type
_entity_poly.pdbx_seq_one_letter_code
_entity_poly.pdbx_strand_id
1 'polypeptide(L)'
;MGWETAEPTGLYQYSYAYGTTIPGYHNGVTIDFSEEWGALGLAVLDSVYDDDGSINNDADDYDMGIEAKVVLTPADGLTFFLGYAIDSANGALEDRELINFWTSYEVGASTFAFEYNDYSDTMEEIDQWLAMYSVGVGDKGTFTARISSQDGLYEDFDKYTAAYIHAVNDNLALVTEVSQVEFDMGGDSTELALEALFTF
;
A
#
# COMPACT_ATOMS: atom_id res chain seq x y z
N MET A 1 3.54 4.02 3.82
CA MET A 1 4.19 2.71 3.60
C MET A 1 3.37 1.91 2.57
N GLY A 2 3.79 0.70 2.20
CA GLY A 2 3.04 -0.17 1.29
C GLY A 2 3.63 -0.34 -0.11
N TRP A 3 3.22 -1.42 -0.78
CA TRP A 3 3.55 -1.78 -2.16
C TRP A 3 2.75 -0.94 -3.15
N GLU A 4 1.45 -0.77 -2.87
CA GLU A 4 0.57 0.05 -3.71
C GLU A 4 0.71 1.53 -3.34
N THR A 5 1.12 2.35 -4.29
CA THR A 5 1.33 3.78 -4.08
C THR A 5 0.01 4.53 -3.91
N ALA A 6 0.02 5.69 -3.24
CA ALA A 6 -1.18 6.52 -3.07
C ALA A 6 -1.64 7.19 -4.40
N GLU A 7 -0.75 7.24 -5.38
CA GLU A 7 -0.89 7.97 -6.63
C GLU A 7 -1.30 7.02 -7.76
N PRO A 8 -2.40 7.29 -8.48
CA PRO A 8 -2.86 6.40 -9.54
C PRO A 8 -1.80 6.08 -10.61
N THR A 9 -0.89 7.02 -10.87
CA THR A 9 0.18 6.85 -11.88
C THR A 9 1.25 5.84 -11.50
N GLY A 10 1.36 5.45 -10.24
CA GLY A 10 2.28 4.39 -9.83
C GLY A 10 1.61 3.03 -9.63
N LEU A 11 0.29 2.92 -9.82
CA LEU A 11 -0.42 1.65 -9.72
C LEU A 11 -0.28 0.82 -11.00
N TYR A 12 -0.34 -0.50 -10.83
CA TYR A 12 -0.35 -1.48 -11.93
C TYR A 12 -1.76 -1.81 -12.41
N GLN A 13 -2.77 -1.20 -11.79
CA GLN A 13 -4.19 -1.40 -11.97
C GLN A 13 -4.95 -0.13 -11.52
N TYR A 14 -6.29 -0.10 -11.65
CA TYR A 14 -7.10 1.04 -11.21
C TYR A 14 -7.41 0.98 -9.71
N SER A 15 -7.84 -0.17 -9.19
CA SER A 15 -8.31 -0.29 -7.82
C SER A 15 -7.23 -0.79 -6.86
N TYR A 16 -7.31 -0.35 -5.61
CA TYR A 16 -6.49 -0.89 -4.51
C TYR A 16 -6.90 -2.32 -4.13
N ALA A 17 -5.96 -3.03 -3.52
CA ALA A 17 -6.12 -4.37 -3.01
C ALA A 17 -7.13 -4.43 -1.86
N TYR A 18 -7.12 -3.39 -1.02
CA TYR A 18 -7.92 -3.23 0.19
C TYR A 18 -8.06 -1.73 0.53
N GLY A 19 -8.86 -1.41 1.56
CA GLY A 19 -8.95 -0.04 2.09
C GLY A 19 -7.64 0.36 2.78
N THR A 20 -7.22 1.61 2.65
CA THR A 20 -5.90 2.05 3.14
C THR A 20 -5.82 1.95 4.67
N THR A 21 -4.96 1.09 5.20
CA THR A 21 -4.63 1.07 6.64
C THR A 21 -3.78 2.28 7.03
N ILE A 22 -3.01 2.87 6.09
CA ILE A 22 -2.31 4.15 6.28
C ILE A 22 -2.78 5.19 5.24
N PRO A 23 -3.03 6.46 5.63
CA PRO A 23 -3.59 7.52 4.77
C PRO A 23 -2.72 7.97 3.59
N GLY A 24 -1.57 7.33 3.35
CA GLY A 24 -0.68 7.58 2.20
C GLY A 24 0.23 8.80 2.36
N TYR A 25 -0.30 9.90 2.92
CA TYR A 25 0.46 11.13 3.19
C TYR A 25 0.22 11.63 4.62
N HIS A 26 1.29 12.15 5.22
CA HIS A 26 1.32 12.61 6.60
C HIS A 26 2.25 13.80 6.73
N ASN A 27 2.02 14.66 7.72
CA ASN A 27 2.94 15.74 8.09
C ASN A 27 3.99 15.23 9.08
N GLY A 28 5.25 15.60 8.90
CA GLY A 28 6.32 15.18 9.80
C GLY A 28 7.72 15.52 9.32
N VAL A 29 8.70 14.93 10.00
CA VAL A 29 10.12 15.02 9.68
C VAL A 29 10.69 13.60 9.56
N THR A 30 11.31 13.31 8.43
CA THR A 30 12.01 12.05 8.18
C THR A 30 13.52 12.24 8.14
N ILE A 31 14.25 11.21 8.60
CA ILE A 31 15.65 11.02 8.29
C ILE A 31 15.83 9.66 7.60
N ASP A 32 16.46 9.68 6.44
CA ASP A 32 16.74 8.50 5.63
C ASP A 32 18.26 8.32 5.47
N PHE A 33 18.73 7.10 5.66
CA PHE A 33 20.10 6.68 5.39
C PHE A 33 20.07 5.61 4.31
N SER A 34 20.80 5.83 3.21
CA SER A 34 20.81 4.93 2.07
C SER A 34 22.25 4.62 1.64
N GLU A 35 22.49 3.34 1.34
CA GLU A 35 23.77 2.77 0.95
C GLU A 35 23.54 1.74 -0.16
N GLU A 36 24.59 1.10 -0.66
CA GLU A 36 24.48 0.07 -1.71
C GLU A 36 23.62 -1.14 -1.31
N TRP A 37 23.61 -1.50 -0.02
CA TRP A 37 22.86 -2.65 0.48
C TRP A 37 21.36 -2.39 0.64
N GLY A 38 20.94 -1.12 0.65
CA GLY A 38 19.57 -0.72 0.93
C GLY A 38 19.46 0.59 1.71
N ALA A 39 18.40 0.73 2.50
CA ALA A 39 18.09 1.95 3.24
C ALA A 39 17.47 1.69 4.60
N LEU A 40 17.64 2.66 5.51
CA LEU A 40 16.90 2.79 6.77
C LEU A 40 16.23 4.14 6.79
N GLY A 41 15.04 4.22 7.37
CA GLY A 41 14.37 5.48 7.62
C GLY A 41 13.74 5.51 9.00
N LEU A 42 13.67 6.70 9.58
CA LEU A 42 12.91 6.99 10.78
C LEU A 42 12.19 8.32 10.56
N ALA A 43 10.89 8.35 10.84
CA ALA A 43 10.09 9.55 10.80
C ALA A 43 9.42 9.80 12.15
N VAL A 44 9.32 11.08 12.48
CA VAL A 44 8.44 11.59 13.51
C VAL A 44 7.34 12.36 12.80
N LEU A 45 6.11 11.92 13.00
CA LEU A 45 4.92 12.44 12.35
C LEU A 45 4.07 13.20 13.35
N ASP A 46 3.19 14.04 12.82
CA ASP A 46 2.10 14.61 13.58
C ASP A 46 1.21 13.50 14.16
N SER A 47 0.68 12.67 13.26
CA SER A 47 0.04 11.39 13.53
C SER A 47 0.24 10.47 12.30
N VAL A 48 0.23 9.17 12.52
CA VAL A 48 0.19 8.15 11.46
C VAL A 48 -1.20 8.13 10.82
N TYR A 49 -2.30 8.27 11.55
CA TYR A 49 -3.65 8.04 11.00
C TYR A 49 -4.54 9.29 10.94
N ASP A 50 -4.40 10.23 11.89
CA ASP A 50 -5.29 11.38 12.07
C ASP A 50 -4.53 12.71 12.05
N ASP A 51 -4.04 13.12 10.88
CA ASP A 51 -3.38 14.41 10.69
C ASP A 51 -4.34 15.59 10.98
N ASP A 52 -4.12 16.29 12.09
CA ASP A 52 -4.86 17.49 12.49
C ASP A 52 -4.04 18.79 12.28
N GLY A 53 -2.76 18.65 11.94
CA GLY A 53 -1.80 19.74 11.73
C GLY A 53 -1.11 20.25 12.99
N SER A 54 -1.13 19.50 14.10
CA SER A 54 -0.57 19.87 15.40
C SER A 54 0.18 18.75 16.11
N ILE A 55 1.53 18.81 16.12
CA ILE A 55 2.38 17.84 16.83
C ILE A 55 2.06 17.87 18.34
N ASN A 56 1.23 16.92 18.77
CA ASN A 56 0.75 16.71 20.13
C ASN A 56 -0.24 17.78 20.65
N ASN A 57 -1.46 17.35 20.95
CA ASN A 57 -2.50 18.17 21.56
C ASN A 57 -3.22 17.37 22.65
N ASP A 58 -3.24 17.90 23.88
CA ASP A 58 -3.83 17.27 25.08
C ASP A 58 -5.32 16.87 24.92
N ALA A 59 -6.00 17.37 23.88
CA ALA A 59 -7.38 17.02 23.56
C ALA A 59 -7.52 15.78 22.66
N ASP A 60 -6.41 15.27 22.13
CA ASP A 60 -6.42 14.19 21.14
C ASP A 60 -6.26 12.83 21.82
N ASP A 61 -7.01 11.86 21.30
CA ASP A 61 -7.00 10.48 21.78
C ASP A 61 -5.67 9.78 21.44
N TYR A 62 -4.93 10.29 20.46
CA TYR A 62 -3.63 9.81 20.00
C TYR A 62 -2.64 10.96 19.86
N ASP A 63 -1.41 10.72 20.31
CA ASP A 63 -0.28 11.64 20.29
C ASP A 63 0.52 11.48 18.97
N MET A 64 1.74 12.06 18.97
CA MET A 64 2.76 11.98 17.92
C MET A 64 2.96 10.58 17.33
N GLY A 65 2.98 10.50 16.00
CA GLY A 65 3.26 9.28 15.25
C GLY A 65 4.75 9.02 15.04
N ILE A 66 5.14 7.75 14.98
CA ILE A 66 6.50 7.32 14.63
C ILE A 66 6.42 6.28 13.52
N GLU A 67 7.26 6.42 12.50
CA GLU A 67 7.48 5.38 11.49
C GLU A 67 8.95 5.00 11.42
N ALA A 68 9.23 3.70 11.27
CA ALA A 68 10.55 3.20 10.94
C ALA A 68 10.47 2.28 9.74
N LYS A 69 11.49 2.31 8.88
CA LYS A 69 11.58 1.40 7.73
C LYS A 69 12.97 0.84 7.54
N VAL A 70 13.03 -0.34 6.94
CA VAL A 70 14.22 -0.92 6.33
C VAL A 70 13.88 -1.39 4.92
N VAL A 71 14.77 -1.08 3.98
CA VAL A 71 14.74 -1.56 2.60
C VAL A 71 16.02 -2.32 2.34
N LEU A 72 15.92 -3.51 1.75
CA LEU A 72 17.07 -4.34 1.38
C LEU A 72 17.01 -4.68 -0.09
N THR A 73 18.14 -4.57 -0.77
CA THR A 73 18.30 -4.94 -2.19
C THR A 73 19.41 -5.98 -2.34
N PRO A 74 19.20 -7.22 -1.86
CA PRO A 74 20.28 -8.21 -1.73
C PRO A 74 20.76 -8.80 -3.06
N ALA A 75 19.98 -8.62 -4.14
CA ALA A 75 20.31 -9.08 -5.48
C ALA A 75 19.62 -8.23 -6.54
N ASP A 76 20.11 -8.27 -7.77
CA ASP A 76 19.52 -7.55 -8.90
C ASP A 76 18.03 -7.88 -9.07
N GLY A 77 17.21 -6.83 -9.10
CA GLY A 77 15.77 -6.92 -9.26
C GLY A 77 15.00 -7.34 -8.01
N LEU A 78 15.65 -7.77 -6.92
CA LEU A 78 14.99 -8.22 -5.69
C LEU A 78 15.03 -7.14 -4.62
N THR A 79 13.85 -6.75 -4.12
CA THR A 79 13.69 -5.77 -3.03
C THR A 79 12.88 -6.39 -1.89
N PHE A 80 13.28 -6.11 -0.66
CA PHE A 80 12.49 -6.33 0.55
C PHE A 80 12.28 -4.99 1.25
N PHE A 81 11.08 -4.78 1.77
CA PHE A 81 10.70 -3.66 2.61
C PHE A 81 10.06 -4.20 3.88
N LEU A 82 10.44 -3.61 5.02
CA LEU A 82 9.73 -3.78 6.28
C LEU A 82 9.57 -2.40 6.91
N GLY A 83 8.34 -2.05 7.21
CA GLY A 83 7.95 -0.84 7.89
C GLY A 83 7.19 -1.15 9.17
N TYR A 84 7.32 -0.25 10.14
CA TYR A 84 6.53 -0.24 11.36
C TYR A 84 6.08 1.19 11.63
N ALA A 85 4.79 1.39 11.91
CA ALA A 85 4.22 2.65 12.33
C ALA A 85 3.48 2.50 13.64
N ILE A 86 3.53 3.54 14.47
CA ILE A 86 2.81 3.61 15.74
C ILE A 86 2.30 5.02 16.01
N ASP A 87 1.05 5.12 16.45
CA ASP A 87 0.52 6.28 17.15
C ASP A 87 0.32 5.92 18.63
N SER A 88 0.99 6.67 19.51
CA SER A 88 0.84 6.47 20.95
C SER A 88 -0.53 6.94 21.44
N ALA A 89 -1.21 6.09 22.19
CA ALA A 89 -2.54 6.36 22.71
C ALA A 89 -2.50 7.13 24.03
N ASN A 90 -3.51 7.98 24.24
CA ASN A 90 -3.76 8.66 25.51
C ASN A 90 -4.85 7.96 26.33
N GLY A 91 -4.68 7.95 27.66
CA GLY A 91 -5.72 7.51 28.59
C GLY A 91 -5.91 6.00 28.67
N ALA A 92 -7.06 5.50 28.17
CA ALA A 92 -7.47 4.10 28.30
C ALA A 92 -7.49 3.33 26.98
N LEU A 93 -7.02 3.96 25.89
CA LEU A 93 -6.86 3.35 24.58
C LEU A 93 -5.50 2.63 24.51
N GLU A 94 -5.44 1.64 23.63
CA GLU A 94 -4.21 0.98 23.17
C GLU A 94 -3.64 1.74 21.97
N ASP A 95 -2.31 1.66 21.82
CA ASP A 95 -1.57 2.26 20.71
C ASP A 95 -2.08 1.70 19.36
N ARG A 96 -2.03 2.53 18.31
CA ARG A 96 -2.35 2.06 16.95
C ARG A 96 -1.07 1.67 16.27
N GLU A 97 -0.93 0.40 15.92
CA GLU A 97 0.29 -0.15 15.34
C GLU A 97 0.02 -0.69 13.94
N LEU A 98 1.01 -0.57 13.06
CA LEU A 98 1.03 -1.25 11.77
C LEU A 98 2.42 -1.83 11.50
N ILE A 99 2.48 -3.11 11.17
CA ILE A 99 3.61 -3.73 10.49
C ILE A 99 3.25 -3.89 9.01
N ASN A 100 4.10 -3.36 8.13
CA ASN A 100 3.97 -3.55 6.68
C ASN A 100 5.23 -4.24 6.15
N PHE A 101 5.06 -5.41 5.54
CA PHE A 101 6.12 -6.09 4.82
C PHE A 101 5.74 -6.22 3.35
N TRP A 102 6.67 -5.90 2.46
CA TRP A 102 6.51 -6.27 1.07
C TRP A 102 7.84 -6.68 0.43
N THR A 103 7.73 -7.46 -0.63
CA THR A 103 8.86 -7.84 -1.48
C THR A 103 8.47 -7.78 -2.94
N SER A 104 9.42 -7.41 -3.78
CA SER A 104 9.26 -7.41 -5.22
C SER A 104 10.44 -8.04 -5.92
N TYR A 105 10.16 -8.67 -7.05
CA TYR A 105 11.18 -9.23 -7.93
C TYR A 105 10.93 -8.87 -9.39
N GLU A 106 11.84 -8.13 -9.98
CA GLU A 106 11.83 -7.76 -11.39
C GLU A 106 12.80 -8.64 -12.19
N VAL A 107 12.27 -9.28 -13.24
CA VAL A 107 13.05 -10.14 -14.13
C VAL A 107 12.55 -10.02 -15.57
N GLY A 108 13.41 -9.48 -16.43
CA GLY A 108 13.06 -9.23 -17.83
C GLY A 108 11.91 -8.22 -17.94
N ALA A 109 10.79 -8.64 -18.51
CA ALA A 109 9.58 -7.82 -18.63
C ALA A 109 8.56 -8.10 -17.51
N SER A 110 8.91 -8.94 -16.52
CA SER A 110 8.01 -9.40 -15.47
C SER A 110 8.35 -8.79 -14.11
N THR A 111 7.32 -8.45 -13.35
CA THR A 111 7.39 -8.01 -11.97
C THR A 111 6.50 -8.90 -11.12
N PHE A 112 7.04 -9.43 -10.04
CA PHE A 112 6.30 -10.13 -8.99
C PHE A 112 6.32 -9.28 -7.74
N ALA A 113 5.21 -9.25 -7.00
CA ALA A 113 5.18 -8.61 -5.70
C ALA A 113 4.31 -9.40 -4.72
N PHE A 114 4.67 -9.31 -3.45
CA PHE A 114 3.87 -9.78 -2.33
C PHE A 114 3.92 -8.73 -1.23
N GLU A 115 2.80 -8.52 -0.55
CA GLU A 115 2.71 -7.65 0.61
C GLU A 115 1.83 -8.28 1.67
N TYR A 116 2.14 -7.95 2.93
CA TYR A 116 1.39 -8.27 4.12
C TYR A 116 1.36 -7.06 5.05
N ASN A 117 0.19 -6.80 5.63
CA ASN A 117 -0.05 -5.81 6.67
C ASN A 117 -0.66 -6.49 7.89
N ASP A 118 -0.21 -6.08 9.05
CA ASP A 118 -0.77 -6.43 10.36
C ASP A 118 -1.02 -5.10 11.09
N TYR A 119 -2.28 -4.71 11.17
CA TYR A 119 -2.74 -3.50 11.84
C TYR A 119 -3.49 -3.87 13.11
N SER A 120 -3.27 -3.11 14.18
CA SER A 120 -4.01 -3.29 15.43
C SER A 120 -4.25 -1.97 16.15
N ASP A 121 -5.44 -1.82 16.72
CA ASP A 121 -5.77 -0.81 17.71
C ASP A 121 -6.67 -1.36 18.84
N THR A 122 -7.22 -0.47 19.66
CA THR A 122 -8.11 -0.83 20.78
C THR A 122 -9.38 -1.58 20.35
N MET A 123 -9.85 -1.35 19.13
CA MET A 123 -11.15 -1.79 18.62
C MET A 123 -11.04 -2.83 17.52
N GLU A 124 -9.91 -2.93 16.83
CA GLU A 124 -9.78 -3.68 15.61
C GLU A 124 -8.37 -4.27 15.42
N GLU A 125 -8.34 -5.50 14.91
CA GLU A 125 -7.15 -6.15 14.34
C GLU A 125 -7.48 -6.41 12.87
N ILE A 126 -6.58 -6.03 11.95
CA ILE A 126 -6.75 -6.23 10.50
C ILE A 126 -5.48 -6.86 9.93
N ASP A 127 -5.64 -8.03 9.34
CA ASP A 127 -4.65 -8.70 8.51
C ASP A 127 -4.96 -8.46 7.03
N GLN A 128 -4.00 -7.98 6.25
CA GLN A 128 -4.18 -7.82 4.81
C GLN A 128 -3.01 -8.41 4.05
N TRP A 129 -3.25 -9.00 2.89
CA TRP A 129 -2.16 -9.39 2.00
C TRP A 129 -2.54 -9.26 0.54
N LEU A 130 -1.51 -9.15 -0.31
CA LEU A 130 -1.67 -9.28 -1.75
C LEU A 130 -0.51 -10.04 -2.38
N ALA A 131 -0.80 -10.69 -3.50
CA ALA A 131 0.18 -11.23 -4.43
C ALA A 131 -0.13 -10.70 -5.83
N MET A 132 0.90 -10.20 -6.51
CA MET A 132 0.77 -9.57 -7.82
C MET A 132 1.77 -10.14 -8.81
N TYR A 133 1.30 -10.30 -10.04
CA TYR A 133 2.14 -10.52 -11.21
C TYR A 133 1.82 -9.48 -12.28
N SER A 134 2.85 -8.83 -12.80
CA SER A 134 2.75 -7.87 -13.89
C SER A 134 3.75 -8.23 -14.99
N VAL A 135 3.36 -8.04 -16.26
CA VAL A 135 4.22 -8.31 -17.40
C VAL A 135 4.02 -7.31 -18.55
N GLY A 136 5.13 -6.77 -19.03
CA GLY A 136 5.18 -5.98 -20.25
C GLY A 136 4.86 -6.82 -21.49
N VAL A 137 3.95 -6.33 -22.32
CA VAL A 137 3.51 -6.97 -23.57
C VAL A 137 3.67 -5.98 -24.73
N GLY A 138 4.65 -6.27 -25.59
CA GLY A 138 5.07 -5.35 -26.64
C GLY A 138 5.68 -4.08 -26.08
N ASP A 139 5.66 -3.01 -26.87
CA ASP A 139 6.34 -1.76 -26.50
C ASP A 139 5.47 -0.78 -25.70
N LYS A 140 4.19 -1.10 -25.50
CA LYS A 140 3.17 -0.15 -25.00
C LYS A 140 2.19 -0.73 -23.98
N GLY A 141 2.24 -2.04 -23.73
CA GLY A 141 1.24 -2.73 -22.93
C GLY A 141 1.84 -3.31 -21.66
N THR A 142 1.05 -3.34 -20.59
CA THR A 142 1.34 -4.11 -19.38
C THR A 142 0.07 -4.82 -18.95
N PHE A 143 0.15 -6.13 -18.72
CA PHE A 143 -0.91 -6.91 -18.09
C PHE A 143 -0.57 -7.16 -16.63
N THR A 144 -1.55 -7.00 -15.76
CA THR A 144 -1.43 -7.21 -14.32
C THR A 144 -2.51 -8.16 -13.85
N ALA A 145 -2.15 -9.11 -12.98
CA ALA A 145 -3.07 -9.90 -12.20
C ALA A 145 -2.70 -9.77 -10.71
N ARG A 146 -3.71 -9.63 -9.86
CA ARG A 146 -3.54 -9.52 -8.40
C ARG A 146 -4.60 -10.35 -7.70
N ILE A 147 -4.19 -11.02 -6.63
CA ILE A 147 -5.09 -11.59 -5.63
C ILE A 147 -4.77 -10.87 -4.32
N SER A 148 -5.80 -10.46 -3.60
CA SER A 148 -5.66 -9.84 -2.29
C SER A 148 -6.76 -10.31 -1.35
N SER A 149 -6.50 -10.16 -0.06
CA SER A 149 -7.43 -10.54 1.00
C SER A 149 -7.29 -9.58 2.17
N GLN A 150 -8.38 -9.41 2.89
CA GLN A 150 -8.45 -8.69 4.15
C GLN A 150 -9.26 -9.54 5.12
N ASP A 151 -8.70 -9.77 6.29
CA ASP A 151 -9.38 -10.34 7.45
C ASP A 151 -9.43 -9.25 8.54
N GLY A 152 -10.60 -8.88 9.01
CA GLY A 152 -10.80 -7.82 10.00
C GLY A 152 -12.12 -7.96 10.75
N LEU A 153 -12.30 -7.20 11.83
CA LEU A 153 -13.49 -7.37 12.69
C LEU A 153 -14.81 -7.07 11.94
N TYR A 154 -14.79 -6.14 11.00
CA TYR A 154 -15.99 -5.64 10.32
C TYR A 154 -16.13 -6.09 8.86
N GLU A 155 -15.02 -6.46 8.20
CA GLU A 155 -15.01 -6.73 6.78
C GLU A 155 -13.93 -7.75 6.41
N ASP A 156 -14.38 -8.95 6.05
CA ASP A 156 -13.58 -10.04 5.52
C ASP A 156 -13.89 -10.22 4.02
N PHE A 157 -12.86 -10.21 3.17
CA PHE A 157 -13.05 -10.45 1.74
C PHE A 157 -11.79 -10.96 1.03
N ASP A 158 -12.02 -11.66 -0.08
CA ASP A 158 -11.02 -11.91 -1.12
C ASP A 158 -11.31 -11.08 -2.37
N LYS A 159 -10.26 -10.57 -3.02
CA LYS A 159 -10.36 -9.78 -4.26
C LYS A 159 -9.43 -10.30 -5.34
N TYR A 160 -10.00 -10.53 -6.51
CA TYR A 160 -9.30 -10.96 -7.72
C TYR A 160 -9.33 -9.83 -8.74
N THR A 161 -8.18 -9.41 -9.24
CA THR A 161 -8.06 -8.28 -10.16
C THR A 161 -7.27 -8.66 -11.40
N ALA A 162 -7.76 -8.25 -12.57
CA ALA A 162 -7.02 -8.31 -13.82
C ALA A 162 -7.10 -6.96 -14.53
N ALA A 163 -5.93 -6.42 -14.89
CA ALA A 163 -5.82 -5.11 -15.52
C ALA A 163 -4.91 -5.14 -16.75
N TYR A 164 -5.17 -4.20 -17.67
CA TYR A 164 -4.30 -3.90 -18.79
C TYR A 164 -4.09 -2.39 -18.89
N ILE A 165 -2.82 -1.99 -18.90
CA ILE A 165 -2.38 -0.60 -19.12
C ILE A 165 -1.84 -0.49 -20.53
N HIS A 166 -2.28 0.54 -21.27
CA HIS A 166 -1.83 0.84 -22.61
C HIS A 166 -1.31 2.27 -22.72
N ALA A 167 -0.01 2.43 -23.00
CA ALA A 167 0.59 3.71 -23.33
C ALA A 167 0.15 4.17 -24.73
N VAL A 168 -0.72 5.17 -24.79
CA VAL A 168 -1.17 5.77 -26.05
C VAL A 168 -0.01 6.58 -26.67
N ASN A 169 0.62 7.40 -25.83
CA ASN A 169 1.83 8.18 -26.10
C ASN A 169 2.59 8.43 -24.78
N ASP A 170 3.66 9.21 -24.83
CA ASP A 170 4.56 9.46 -23.69
C ASP A 170 3.88 10.17 -22.50
N ASN A 171 2.73 10.81 -22.72
CA ASN A 171 2.00 11.61 -21.73
C ASN A 171 0.60 11.06 -21.42
N LEU A 172 0.17 9.97 -22.07
CA LEU A 172 -1.17 9.43 -21.93
C LEU A 172 -1.15 7.91 -21.91
N ALA A 173 -1.66 7.33 -20.84
CA ALA A 173 -1.96 5.90 -20.73
C ALA A 173 -3.46 5.68 -20.46
N LEU A 174 -3.96 4.52 -20.89
CA LEU A 174 -5.30 4.04 -20.56
C LEU A 174 -5.18 2.80 -19.70
N VAL A 175 -5.95 2.74 -18.62
CA VAL A 175 -6.05 1.57 -17.73
C VAL A 175 -7.43 0.95 -17.91
N THR A 176 -7.46 -0.35 -18.10
CA THR A 176 -8.70 -1.15 -18.09
C THR A 176 -8.59 -2.21 -17.02
N GLU A 177 -9.62 -2.36 -16.20
CA GLU A 177 -9.64 -3.34 -15.11
C GLU A 177 -10.98 -4.07 -15.04
N VAL A 178 -10.91 -5.35 -14.67
CA VAL A 178 -12.00 -6.09 -14.07
C VAL A 178 -11.56 -6.63 -12.71
N SER A 179 -12.42 -6.51 -11.71
CA SER A 179 -12.18 -7.14 -10.42
C SER A 179 -13.44 -7.81 -9.88
N GLN A 180 -13.23 -8.82 -9.05
CA GLN A 180 -14.26 -9.57 -8.33
C GLN A 180 -13.90 -9.54 -6.85
N VAL A 181 -14.83 -9.07 -6.01
CA VAL A 181 -14.72 -9.09 -4.56
C VAL A 181 -15.72 -10.12 -4.03
N GLU A 182 -15.22 -11.08 -3.25
CA GLU A 182 -15.98 -12.12 -2.58
C GLU A 182 -15.96 -11.79 -1.08
N PHE A 183 -17.10 -11.36 -0.55
CA PHE A 183 -17.24 -11.00 0.86
C PHE A 183 -17.71 -12.22 1.65
N ASP A 184 -17.07 -12.49 2.79
CA ASP A 184 -17.49 -13.58 3.68
C ASP A 184 -18.89 -13.33 4.25
N MET A 185 -19.20 -12.07 4.56
CA MET A 185 -20.53 -11.61 4.96
C MET A 185 -21.05 -10.53 4.01
N GLY A 186 -21.85 -10.91 3.03
CA GLY A 186 -22.42 -9.95 2.09
C GLY A 186 -22.89 -10.60 0.80
N GLY A 187 -23.03 -9.77 -0.24
CA GLY A 187 -23.14 -10.24 -1.60
C GLY A 187 -21.88 -9.85 -2.37
N ASP A 188 -21.42 -10.73 -3.25
CA ASP A 188 -20.22 -10.50 -4.06
C ASP A 188 -20.39 -9.28 -4.99
N SER A 189 -19.26 -8.65 -5.33
CA SER A 189 -19.22 -7.48 -6.22
C SER A 189 -18.32 -7.73 -7.43
N THR A 190 -18.81 -7.42 -8.63
CA THR A 190 -17.98 -7.36 -9.85
C THR A 190 -17.82 -5.91 -10.25
N GLU A 191 -16.57 -5.47 -10.44
CA GLU A 191 -16.24 -4.10 -10.82
C GLU A 191 -15.56 -4.06 -12.19
N LEU A 192 -15.86 -3.02 -12.96
CA LEU A 192 -15.24 -2.74 -14.25
C LEU A 192 -14.78 -1.28 -14.25
N ALA A 193 -13.51 -1.05 -14.58
CA ALA A 193 -12.94 0.29 -14.62
C ALA A 193 -12.29 0.61 -15.97
N LEU A 194 -12.38 1.88 -16.35
CA LEU A 194 -11.65 2.49 -17.45
C LEU A 194 -11.13 3.85 -16.97
N GLU A 195 -9.82 4.02 -16.94
CA GLU A 195 -9.15 5.24 -16.50
C GLU A 195 -8.20 5.76 -17.58
N ALA A 196 -8.02 7.09 -17.63
CA ALA A 196 -7.02 7.75 -18.44
C ALA A 196 -6.04 8.50 -17.54
N LEU A 197 -4.76 8.12 -17.61
CA LEU A 197 -3.66 8.71 -16.87
C LEU A 197 -2.93 9.71 -17.77
N PHE A 198 -2.92 10.98 -17.39
CA PHE A 198 -2.25 12.06 -18.13
C PHE A 198 -1.14 12.70 -17.30
N THR A 199 0.07 12.76 -17.83
CA THR A 199 1.26 13.35 -17.19
C THR A 199 1.81 14.53 -18.00
N PHE A 200 2.29 15.58 -17.32
CA PHE A 200 2.76 16.83 -17.92
C PHE A 200 4.21 17.17 -17.58
#